data_AF-A0A7C1PWX0-F1
#
_entry.id   AF-A0A7C1PWX0-F1
#
_cell.length_a   1.000
_cell.length_b   1.000
_cell.length_c   1.000
_cell.angle_alpha   90.00
_cell.angle_beta   90.00
_cell.angle_gamma   90.00
#
_symmetry.space_group_name_H-M   'P 1'
#
loop_
_entity.id
_entity.type
_entity.pdbx_description
1 polymer ?
#
loop_
_entity_poly.entity_id
_entity_poly.type
_entity_poly.pdbx_seq_one_letter_code
_entity_poly.pdbx_strand_id
1 'polypeptide(L)'
;MKKALISIFIAPLLSINIAFAEIITVDGVVFLANQSNHSDIKVVFERVAPSAMWDSTYTTASGNYYKELENGIYNLTFSKEGYFNWYLNEQALYFATTLQDVTLSEKTSLINVPSVLPTIQSAINASSDGDTVLVAPGTYYENINFNGKNITVASHFLTTIDTTYISQTIIDGNQESRCVEFSSGEDSTAVLIGLTITNGHAKGEDPNNFGGGIFCLNSSPRLEFLNIKGNRAWEGTNNISGGGGGIYCVSSNSIIKNVTVSGNTSPTGGGIFSGASHLFIEDVTIRGNIGSTWGGGICSVSDDMPTITNVIIIENTSYFGSGILCDINSNPNLNNVIISNNISTNDESNGAIYCNRQSNPIISNSIISNNQNSG
;
A
#
# COMPACT_ATOMS: atom_id res chain seq x y z
N MET A 1 -55.27 -75.59 -26.27
CA MET A 1 -54.27 -74.58 -26.69
C MET A 1 -54.90 -73.18 -26.59
N LYS A 2 -54.12 -72.20 -26.09
CA LYS A 2 -54.38 -70.73 -25.86
C LYS A 2 -55.28 -70.40 -24.64
N LYS A 3 -54.82 -69.86 -23.47
CA LYS A 3 -54.13 -68.58 -23.07
C LYS A 3 -54.84 -67.34 -23.63
N ALA A 4 -55.11 -66.21 -22.94
CA ALA A 4 -54.88 -65.60 -21.61
C ALA A 4 -55.90 -64.40 -21.52
N LEU A 5 -56.13 -63.60 -20.48
CA LEU A 5 -55.25 -62.69 -19.73
C LEU A 5 -56.04 -61.98 -18.60
N ILE A 6 -55.32 -61.58 -17.55
CA ILE A 6 -55.76 -60.84 -16.35
C ILE A 6 -55.58 -59.32 -16.61
N SER A 7 -56.43 -58.46 -16.03
CA SER A 7 -56.05 -57.06 -15.76
C SER A 7 -56.48 -56.63 -14.35
N ILE A 8 -55.51 -56.25 -13.52
CA ILE A 8 -55.71 -55.61 -12.21
C ILE A 8 -55.24 -54.16 -12.35
N PHE A 9 -56.11 -53.21 -12.00
CA PHE A 9 -55.78 -51.79 -11.91
C PHE A 9 -55.06 -51.50 -10.57
N ILE A 10 -53.92 -50.82 -10.62
CA ILE A 10 -53.25 -50.24 -9.46
C ILE A 10 -53.20 -48.72 -9.67
N ALA A 11 -53.78 -47.96 -8.74
CA ALA A 11 -53.66 -46.52 -8.66
C ALA A 11 -52.32 -46.13 -7.99
N PRO A 12 -51.65 -45.05 -8.41
CA PRO A 12 -50.35 -44.68 -7.85
C PRO A 12 -50.54 -43.98 -6.49
N LEU A 13 -49.84 -44.45 -5.46
CA LEU A 13 -49.62 -43.70 -4.24
C LEU A 13 -48.69 -42.53 -4.54
N LEU A 14 -49.14 -41.32 -4.23
CA LEU A 14 -48.33 -40.11 -4.25
C LEU A 14 -47.38 -40.15 -3.03
N SER A 15 -46.12 -40.53 -3.25
CA SER A 15 -45.08 -40.48 -2.22
C SER A 15 -44.67 -39.03 -1.98
N ILE A 16 -44.99 -38.50 -0.79
CA ILE A 16 -44.42 -37.26 -0.28
C ILE A 16 -42.94 -37.55 0.01
N ASN A 17 -42.04 -37.05 -0.84
CA ASN A 17 -40.61 -37.03 -0.54
C ASN A 17 -40.39 -36.03 0.59
N ILE A 18 -40.31 -36.52 1.82
CA ILE A 18 -39.67 -35.77 2.91
C ILE A 18 -38.17 -35.86 2.63
N ALA A 19 -37.61 -34.86 1.94
CA ALA A 19 -36.18 -34.75 1.80
C ALA A 19 -35.59 -34.52 3.20
N PHE A 20 -34.95 -35.55 3.76
CA PHE A 20 -34.14 -35.37 4.96
C PHE A 20 -32.95 -34.50 4.60
N ALA A 21 -32.62 -33.56 5.48
CA ALA A 21 -31.38 -32.81 5.35
C ALA A 21 -30.21 -33.81 5.41
N GLU A 22 -29.40 -33.85 4.36
CA GLU A 22 -28.27 -34.78 4.29
C GLU A 22 -27.13 -34.21 5.10
N ILE A 23 -26.59 -35.00 6.02
CA ILE A 23 -25.44 -34.60 6.83
C ILE A 23 -24.18 -34.76 5.99
N ILE A 24 -23.38 -33.70 5.92
CA ILE A 24 -22.10 -33.64 5.23
C ILE A 24 -20.98 -33.32 6.22
N THR A 25 -19.77 -33.70 5.83
CA THR A 25 -18.56 -33.38 6.56
C THR A 25 -17.96 -32.07 6.06
N VAL A 26 -17.64 -31.16 6.97
CA VAL A 26 -16.88 -29.96 6.64
C VAL A 26 -15.68 -29.85 7.58
N ASP A 27 -14.51 -29.68 6.98
CA ASP A 27 -13.25 -29.51 7.69
C ASP A 27 -12.44 -28.38 7.08
N GLY A 28 -11.37 -28.02 7.76
CA GLY A 28 -10.44 -26.99 7.34
C GLY A 28 -9.42 -26.73 8.44
N VAL A 29 -8.49 -25.83 8.14
CA VAL A 29 -7.43 -25.45 9.07
C VAL A 29 -7.49 -23.94 9.31
N VAL A 30 -7.42 -23.54 10.57
CA VAL A 30 -7.36 -22.14 10.97
C VAL A 30 -6.13 -21.94 11.82
N PHE A 31 -5.35 -20.96 11.44
CA PHE A 31 -4.17 -20.50 12.15
C PHE A 31 -4.51 -19.22 12.90
N LEU A 32 -3.80 -18.97 13.99
CA LEU A 32 -3.63 -17.63 14.54
C LEU A 32 -2.28 -17.16 14.05
N ALA A 33 -2.20 -15.97 13.46
CA ALA A 33 -0.95 -15.36 13.08
C ALA A 33 -0.02 -15.36 14.30
N ASN A 34 1.20 -15.85 14.11
CA ASN A 34 2.24 -15.88 15.13
C ASN A 34 2.00 -16.81 16.35
N GLN A 35 1.13 -17.82 16.27
CA GLN A 35 0.95 -18.82 17.35
C GLN A 35 1.29 -20.25 16.89
N SER A 36 1.54 -21.18 17.82
CA SER A 36 1.74 -22.62 17.55
C SER A 36 0.63 -23.50 18.10
N ASN A 37 -0.04 -23.01 19.14
CA ASN A 37 -1.29 -23.56 19.59
C ASN A 37 -2.42 -22.79 18.91
N HIS A 38 -3.03 -23.45 17.95
CA HIS A 38 -4.19 -22.93 17.25
C HIS A 38 -5.48 -23.48 17.84
N SER A 39 -5.46 -23.95 19.10
CA SER A 39 -6.65 -24.42 19.79
C SER A 39 -7.60 -23.29 20.13
N ASP A 40 -8.85 -23.68 20.31
CA ASP A 40 -9.91 -22.83 20.83
C ASP A 40 -10.12 -21.56 19.98
N ILE A 41 -9.76 -21.63 18.70
CA ILE A 41 -10.27 -20.70 17.70
C ILE A 41 -11.70 -21.18 17.45
N LYS A 42 -12.65 -20.33 17.80
CA LYS A 42 -14.05 -20.64 17.63
C LYS A 42 -14.39 -20.53 16.14
N VAL A 43 -14.90 -21.61 15.58
CA VAL A 43 -15.45 -21.67 14.22
C VAL A 43 -16.96 -21.81 14.35
N VAL A 44 -17.69 -20.76 13.97
CA VAL A 44 -19.15 -20.73 13.97
C VAL A 44 -19.62 -20.97 12.55
N PHE A 45 -20.61 -21.85 12.37
CA PHE A 45 -21.28 -22.14 11.11
C PHE A 45 -22.73 -21.68 11.21
N GLU A 46 -23.15 -20.75 10.36
CA GLU A 46 -24.52 -20.26 10.28
C GLU A 46 -25.11 -20.64 8.93
N ARG A 47 -26.04 -21.59 8.92
CA ARG A 47 -26.77 -21.98 7.71
C ARG A 47 -27.78 -20.91 7.36
N VAL A 48 -27.72 -20.39 6.14
CA VAL A 48 -28.64 -19.36 5.63
C VAL A 48 -29.73 -19.93 4.71
N ALA A 49 -29.54 -21.12 4.16
CA ALA A 49 -30.54 -21.85 3.37
C ALA A 49 -30.32 -23.38 3.48
N PRO A 50 -31.37 -24.22 3.45
CA PRO A 50 -32.78 -23.88 3.21
C PRO A 50 -33.52 -23.31 4.44
N SER A 51 -32.97 -23.49 5.64
CA SER A 51 -33.50 -22.94 6.89
C SER A 51 -32.38 -22.48 7.80
N ALA A 52 -32.64 -21.41 8.55
CA ALA A 52 -31.68 -20.83 9.47
C ALA A 52 -31.32 -21.81 10.59
N MET A 53 -30.03 -22.06 10.78
CA MET A 53 -29.49 -22.91 11.84
C MET A 53 -28.09 -22.41 12.18
N TRP A 54 -27.66 -22.54 13.43
CA TRP A 54 -26.29 -22.24 13.82
C TRP A 54 -25.68 -23.42 14.56
N ASP A 55 -24.41 -23.65 14.31
CA ASP A 55 -23.60 -24.59 15.06
C ASP A 55 -22.18 -24.02 15.20
N SER A 56 -21.37 -24.61 16.07
CA SER A 56 -19.96 -24.23 16.18
C SER A 56 -19.09 -25.42 16.53
N THR A 57 -17.81 -25.23 16.29
CA THR A 57 -16.75 -26.09 16.77
C THR A 57 -15.58 -25.22 17.21
N TYR A 58 -14.58 -25.85 17.79
CA TYR A 58 -13.32 -25.22 18.08
C TYR A 58 -12.24 -26.00 17.39
N THR A 59 -11.24 -25.27 16.92
CA THR A 59 -10.04 -25.89 16.40
C THR A 59 -9.34 -26.70 17.49
N THR A 60 -8.80 -27.84 17.08
CA THR A 60 -7.81 -28.58 17.86
C THR A 60 -6.53 -27.76 17.99
N ALA A 61 -5.58 -28.21 18.81
CA ALA A 61 -4.28 -27.57 18.93
C ALA A 61 -3.54 -27.40 17.58
N SER A 62 -3.79 -28.29 16.62
CA SER A 62 -3.23 -28.22 15.27
C SER A 62 -3.99 -27.31 14.30
N GLY A 63 -4.98 -26.53 14.77
CA GLY A 63 -5.77 -25.62 13.92
C GLY A 63 -6.86 -26.31 13.10
N ASN A 64 -6.82 -27.64 13.03
CA ASN A 64 -7.87 -28.42 12.37
C ASN A 64 -9.19 -28.25 13.11
N TYR A 65 -10.24 -27.97 12.36
CA TYR A 65 -11.60 -28.09 12.83
C TYR A 65 -12.36 -29.08 11.95
N TYR A 66 -13.37 -29.67 12.54
CA TYR A 66 -14.25 -30.62 11.88
C TYR A 66 -15.66 -30.39 12.38
N LYS A 67 -16.63 -30.48 11.46
CA LYS A 67 -18.05 -30.43 11.81
C LYS A 67 -18.91 -31.22 10.83
N GLU A 68 -19.82 -32.01 11.37
CA GLU A 68 -20.95 -32.55 10.61
C GLU A 68 -22.06 -31.51 10.57
N LEU A 69 -22.51 -31.19 9.36
CA LEU A 69 -23.48 -30.14 9.10
C LEU A 69 -24.54 -30.67 8.16
N GLU A 70 -25.79 -30.27 8.33
CA GLU A 70 -26.79 -30.50 7.30
C GLU A 70 -26.42 -29.71 6.03
N ASN A 71 -26.67 -30.29 4.85
CA ASN A 71 -26.39 -29.62 3.60
C ASN A 71 -27.11 -28.26 3.48
N GLY A 72 -26.45 -27.32 2.79
CA GLY A 72 -26.97 -25.98 2.67
C GLY A 72 -25.89 -24.95 2.35
N ILE A 73 -26.26 -23.69 2.51
CA ILE A 73 -25.36 -22.54 2.29
C ILE A 73 -25.02 -21.97 3.66
N TYR A 74 -23.74 -21.74 3.94
CA TYR A 74 -23.26 -21.30 5.26
C TYR A 74 -22.39 -20.04 5.23
N ASN A 75 -22.51 -19.25 6.29
CA ASN A 75 -21.51 -18.27 6.69
C ASN A 75 -20.68 -18.82 7.85
N LEU A 76 -19.37 -18.62 7.80
CA LEU A 76 -18.44 -19.06 8.83
C LEU A 76 -17.77 -17.86 9.48
N THR A 77 -17.62 -17.92 10.81
CA THR A 77 -16.84 -16.97 11.60
C THR A 77 -15.76 -17.69 12.38
N PHE A 78 -14.52 -17.22 12.24
CA PHE A 78 -13.33 -17.68 12.94
C PHE A 78 -12.93 -16.61 13.96
N SER A 79 -12.82 -16.95 15.24
CA SER A 79 -12.56 -15.94 16.28
C SER A 79 -11.74 -16.46 17.46
N LYS A 80 -10.89 -15.59 17.99
CA LYS A 80 -10.11 -15.80 19.22
C LYS A 80 -9.91 -14.45 19.91
N GLU A 81 -9.98 -14.44 21.24
CA GLU A 81 -9.64 -13.24 22.01
C GLU A 81 -8.20 -12.80 21.73
N GLY A 82 -7.97 -11.48 21.58
CA GLY A 82 -6.67 -10.95 21.18
C GLY A 82 -6.39 -11.02 19.67
N TYR A 83 -7.24 -11.66 18.87
CA TYR A 83 -7.07 -11.76 17.42
C TYR A 83 -8.24 -11.12 16.68
N PHE A 84 -7.95 -10.65 15.46
CA PHE A 84 -8.90 -10.27 14.46
C PHE A 84 -9.66 -11.51 13.99
N ASN A 85 -10.98 -11.41 13.97
CA ASN A 85 -11.81 -12.48 13.44
C ASN A 85 -11.64 -12.57 11.92
N TRP A 86 -11.86 -13.76 11.37
CA TRP A 86 -11.91 -14.00 9.93
C TRP A 86 -13.25 -14.63 9.55
N TYR A 87 -13.65 -14.50 8.29
CA TYR A 87 -14.97 -14.91 7.82
C TYR A 87 -14.90 -15.59 6.45
N LEU A 88 -15.76 -16.59 6.22
CA LEU A 88 -16.02 -17.18 4.91
C LEU A 88 -17.53 -17.19 4.68
N ASN A 89 -18.03 -16.46 3.69
CA ASN A 89 -19.48 -16.27 3.50
C ASN A 89 -20.01 -17.09 2.32
N GLU A 90 -21.29 -17.47 2.38
CA GLU A 90 -22.03 -18.14 1.31
C GLU A 90 -21.37 -19.43 0.78
N GLN A 91 -20.75 -20.19 1.68
CA GLN A 91 -20.13 -21.46 1.33
C GLN A 91 -21.22 -22.48 1.01
N ALA A 92 -21.29 -22.89 -0.25
CA ALA A 92 -22.22 -23.91 -0.75
C ALA A 92 -21.74 -25.31 -0.35
N LEU A 93 -22.18 -25.76 0.82
CA LEU A 93 -21.76 -27.01 1.44
C LEU A 93 -22.85 -28.07 1.19
N TYR A 94 -22.80 -28.70 0.01
CA TYR A 94 -23.73 -29.76 -0.40
C TYR A 94 -23.12 -31.16 -0.39
N PHE A 95 -21.80 -31.25 -0.22
CA PHE A 95 -21.01 -32.47 -0.17
C PHE A 95 -19.82 -32.27 0.79
N ALA A 96 -19.11 -33.36 1.09
CA ALA A 96 -17.94 -33.30 1.97
C ALA A 96 -16.89 -32.32 1.42
N THR A 97 -16.52 -31.31 2.21
CA THR A 97 -15.70 -30.19 1.73
C THR A 97 -14.62 -29.82 2.74
N THR A 98 -13.37 -29.73 2.28
CA THR A 98 -12.28 -29.05 2.98
C THR A 98 -12.26 -27.59 2.53
N LEU A 99 -12.44 -26.67 3.47
CA LEU A 99 -12.40 -25.22 3.22
C LEU A 99 -10.96 -24.72 3.15
N GLN A 100 -10.76 -23.58 2.49
CA GLN A 100 -9.45 -22.93 2.40
C GLN A 100 -8.89 -22.60 3.80
N ASP A 101 -7.58 -22.67 3.93
CA ASP A 101 -6.88 -22.28 5.15
C ASP A 101 -7.14 -20.81 5.48
N VAL A 102 -7.29 -20.53 6.77
CA VAL A 102 -7.55 -19.19 7.31
C VAL A 102 -6.48 -18.84 8.34
N THR A 103 -6.01 -17.59 8.39
CA THR A 103 -5.08 -17.10 9.44
C THR A 103 -5.66 -15.86 10.12
N LEU A 104 -5.86 -15.89 11.43
CA LEU A 104 -6.35 -14.75 12.22
C LEU A 104 -5.19 -13.84 12.66
N SER A 105 -5.14 -12.58 12.26
CA SER A 105 -4.12 -11.62 12.73
C SER A 105 -4.33 -11.21 14.19
N GLU A 106 -3.30 -10.84 14.94
CA GLU A 106 -3.43 -10.35 16.33
C GLU A 106 -3.92 -8.89 16.37
N LYS A 107 -4.70 -8.48 17.38
CA LYS A 107 -5.27 -7.12 17.52
C LYS A 107 -4.23 -6.08 17.98
N THR A 108 -3.81 -5.23 17.04
CA THR A 108 -3.25 -3.87 17.16
C THR A 108 -2.45 -3.54 18.43
N SER A 109 -1.15 -3.73 18.37
CA SER A 109 -0.17 -3.36 19.39
C SER A 109 0.52 -2.03 19.09
N LEU A 110 0.93 -1.33 20.14
CA LEU A 110 1.79 -0.14 20.06
C LEU A 110 3.22 -0.53 20.45
N ILE A 111 4.13 -0.51 19.49
CA ILE A 111 5.55 -0.82 19.69
C ILE A 111 6.34 0.48 19.74
N ASN A 112 6.80 0.86 20.93
CA ASN A 112 7.58 2.08 21.11
C ASN A 112 9.06 1.85 20.76
N VAL A 113 9.61 2.68 19.88
CA VAL A 113 11.03 2.69 19.52
C VAL A 113 11.67 3.95 20.13
N PRO A 114 12.80 3.86 20.85
CA PRO A 114 13.61 2.67 21.06
C PRO A 114 13.24 1.86 22.34
N SER A 115 12.22 2.28 23.10
CA SER A 115 12.02 1.79 24.47
C SER A 115 11.60 0.32 24.59
N VAL A 116 10.89 -0.21 23.58
CA VAL A 116 10.52 -1.63 23.50
C VAL A 116 11.48 -2.38 22.56
N LEU A 117 11.76 -1.81 21.39
CA LEU A 117 12.72 -2.36 20.43
C LEU A 117 13.69 -1.28 19.97
N PRO A 118 14.99 -1.60 19.82
CA PRO A 118 16.04 -0.59 19.68
C PRO A 118 16.05 0.12 18.33
N THR A 119 15.43 -0.45 17.30
CA THR A 119 15.45 0.07 15.92
C THR A 119 14.05 0.04 15.30
N ILE A 120 13.82 0.89 14.30
CA ILE A 120 12.56 0.94 13.58
C ILE A 120 12.34 -0.37 12.81
N GLN A 121 13.36 -0.87 12.10
CA GLN A 121 13.22 -2.12 11.34
C GLN A 121 12.90 -3.31 12.25
N SER A 122 13.50 -3.40 13.45
CA SER A 122 13.18 -4.48 14.38
C SER A 122 11.73 -4.43 14.86
N ALA A 123 11.18 -3.22 15.06
CA ALA A 123 9.76 -3.04 15.38
C ALA A 123 8.83 -3.39 14.21
N ILE A 124 9.16 -3.01 12.99
CA ILE A 124 8.43 -3.44 11.79
C ILE A 124 8.43 -4.97 11.68
N ASN A 125 9.59 -5.60 11.87
CA ASN A 125 9.73 -7.05 11.82
C ASN A 125 8.88 -7.77 12.87
N ALA A 126 8.72 -7.18 14.05
CA ALA A 126 7.89 -7.71 15.13
C ALA A 126 6.38 -7.43 14.98
N SER A 127 6.00 -6.45 14.16
CA SER A 127 4.61 -6.03 13.97
C SER A 127 3.80 -7.02 13.11
N SER A 128 2.48 -7.06 13.31
CA SER A 128 1.51 -7.63 12.38
C SER A 128 0.65 -6.52 11.75
N ASP A 129 -0.05 -6.81 10.66
CA ASP A 129 -0.94 -5.83 10.02
C ASP A 129 -1.88 -5.17 11.03
N GLY A 130 -1.97 -3.84 10.94
CA GLY A 130 -2.73 -3.00 11.84
C GLY A 130 -1.96 -2.49 13.07
N ASP A 131 -0.76 -2.97 13.36
CA ASP A 131 0.08 -2.48 14.46
C ASP A 131 0.62 -1.07 14.22
N THR A 132 1.09 -0.42 15.29
CA THR A 132 1.76 0.88 15.25
C THR A 132 3.16 0.80 15.83
N VAL A 133 4.16 1.13 15.02
CA VAL A 133 5.53 1.43 15.43
C VAL A 133 5.62 2.92 15.76
N LEU A 134 5.67 3.26 17.05
CA LEU A 134 5.73 4.64 17.53
C LEU A 134 7.16 5.03 17.91
N VAL A 135 7.76 5.90 17.12
CA VAL A 135 9.17 6.28 17.17
C VAL A 135 9.33 7.57 17.98
N ALA A 136 10.14 7.50 19.05
CA ALA A 136 10.52 8.63 19.87
C ALA A 136 11.56 9.52 19.16
N PRO A 137 11.69 10.81 19.52
CA PRO A 137 12.73 11.71 19.01
C PRO A 137 14.12 11.08 18.97
N GLY A 138 14.82 11.26 17.86
CA GLY A 138 16.15 10.73 17.63
C GLY A 138 16.50 10.65 16.15
N THR A 139 17.78 10.40 15.87
CA THR A 139 18.27 10.06 14.54
C THR A 139 18.52 8.56 14.46
N TYR A 140 17.79 7.90 13.56
CA TYR A 140 17.84 6.47 13.32
C TYR A 140 18.56 6.23 11.99
N TYR A 141 19.80 5.75 12.06
CA TYR A 141 20.59 5.41 10.88
C TYR A 141 20.14 4.05 10.34
N GLU A 142 19.09 4.05 9.52
CA GLU A 142 18.40 2.85 9.05
C GLU A 142 17.91 3.01 7.60
N ASN A 143 17.78 1.87 6.91
CA ASN A 143 17.12 1.75 5.61
C ASN A 143 15.99 0.73 5.79
N ILE A 144 14.77 1.22 6.01
CA ILE A 144 13.64 0.39 6.46
C ILE A 144 12.82 -0.15 5.28
N ASN A 145 12.27 -1.35 5.45
CA ASN A 145 11.34 -1.99 4.53
C ASN A 145 10.10 -2.46 5.32
N PHE A 146 8.91 -2.12 4.84
CA PHE A 146 7.63 -2.54 5.44
C PHE A 146 7.35 -4.04 5.27
N ASN A 147 8.05 -4.73 4.37
CA ASN A 147 7.99 -6.18 4.15
C ASN A 147 6.57 -6.70 3.88
N GLY A 148 5.76 -5.92 3.17
CA GLY A 148 4.37 -6.29 2.83
C GLY A 148 3.40 -6.08 3.98
N LYS A 149 3.83 -5.46 5.08
CA LYS A 149 2.99 -5.24 6.26
C LYS A 149 2.22 -3.93 6.16
N ASN A 150 0.93 -4.03 6.45
CA ASN A 150 0.00 -2.93 6.50
C ASN A 150 -0.05 -2.34 7.92
N ILE A 151 1.04 -1.69 8.32
CA ILE A 151 1.24 -1.11 9.67
C ILE A 151 1.40 0.41 9.62
N THR A 152 1.31 1.06 10.77
CA THR A 152 1.67 2.48 10.92
C THR A 152 3.06 2.62 11.50
N VAL A 153 3.98 3.30 10.81
CA VAL A 153 5.26 3.77 11.36
C VAL A 153 5.17 5.28 11.54
N ALA A 154 5.26 5.74 12.78
CA ALA A 154 4.92 7.10 13.14
C ALA A 154 5.88 7.70 14.17
N SER A 155 6.12 9.01 14.15
CA SER A 155 6.67 9.69 15.33
C SER A 155 5.60 9.99 16.38
N HIS A 156 6.00 10.55 17.52
CA HIS A 156 5.08 11.11 18.52
C HIS A 156 4.17 12.23 18.01
N PHE A 157 4.37 12.77 16.80
CA PHE A 157 3.39 13.62 16.15
C PHE A 157 2.01 12.96 16.09
N LEU A 158 1.95 11.64 15.86
CA LEU A 158 0.69 10.88 15.74
C LEU A 158 -0.24 11.03 16.96
N THR A 159 0.32 11.11 18.16
CA THR A 159 -0.46 11.16 19.41
C THR A 159 -0.51 12.54 20.04
N THR A 160 0.41 13.44 19.69
CA THR A 160 0.55 14.76 20.32
C THR A 160 0.10 15.91 19.42
N ILE A 161 0.10 15.72 18.09
CA ILE A 161 -0.11 16.75 17.07
C ILE A 161 0.96 17.86 17.10
N ASP A 162 2.01 17.72 17.93
CA ASP A 162 3.12 18.65 17.97
C ASP A 162 4.05 18.39 16.78
N THR A 163 4.08 19.34 15.85
CA THR A 163 4.86 19.27 14.61
C THR A 163 6.38 19.23 14.86
N THR A 164 6.86 19.60 16.06
CA THR A 164 8.29 19.49 16.39
C THR A 164 8.77 18.05 16.37
N TYR A 165 7.91 17.07 16.63
CA TYR A 165 8.26 15.66 16.54
C TYR A 165 8.60 15.20 15.11
N ILE A 166 8.11 15.90 14.09
CA ILE A 166 8.43 15.61 12.68
C ILE A 166 9.90 15.89 12.40
N SER A 167 10.41 17.02 12.87
CA SER A 167 11.82 17.41 12.65
C SER A 167 12.79 16.75 13.64
N GLN A 168 12.30 16.30 14.80
CA GLN A 168 13.10 15.63 15.82
C GLN A 168 13.22 14.12 15.64
N THR A 169 12.38 13.50 14.80
CA THR A 169 12.38 12.05 14.57
C THR A 169 12.79 11.76 13.15
N ILE A 170 14.03 11.31 12.98
CA ILE A 170 14.73 11.30 11.69
C ILE A 170 15.10 9.86 11.32
N ILE A 171 14.68 9.41 10.14
CA ILE A 171 15.27 8.25 9.46
C ILE A 171 16.36 8.78 8.54
N ASP A 172 17.61 8.43 8.84
CA ASP A 172 18.80 8.82 8.09
C ASP A 172 19.35 7.60 7.33
N GLY A 173 19.25 7.61 6.00
CA GLY A 173 19.72 6.52 5.15
C GLY A 173 21.23 6.39 5.04
N ASN A 174 22.00 7.27 5.70
CA ASN A 174 23.46 7.29 5.79
C ASN A 174 24.21 7.24 4.43
N GLN A 175 23.54 7.65 3.36
CA GLN A 175 24.00 7.57 1.97
C GLN A 175 24.34 6.16 1.50
N GLU A 176 23.75 5.15 2.16
CA GLU A 176 24.02 3.75 1.87
C GLU A 176 22.98 3.11 0.96
N SER A 177 21.70 3.42 1.16
CA SER A 177 20.59 2.93 0.33
C SER A 177 19.41 3.90 0.40
N ARG A 178 18.28 3.55 -0.20
CA ARG A 178 17.00 4.21 0.02
C ARG A 178 16.62 4.23 1.50
N CYS A 179 15.95 5.26 2.00
CA CYS A 179 15.58 5.29 3.43
C CYS A 179 14.41 4.37 3.76
N VAL A 180 13.37 4.36 2.90
CA VAL A 180 12.11 3.65 3.16
C VAL A 180 11.66 2.91 1.91
N GLU A 181 11.24 1.66 2.08
CA GLU A 181 10.80 0.78 1.00
C GLU A 181 9.42 0.18 1.24
N PHE A 182 8.58 0.25 0.20
CA PHE A 182 7.31 -0.43 0.01
C PHE A 182 7.34 -1.15 -1.34
N SER A 183 7.55 -2.46 -1.33
CA SER A 183 7.78 -3.23 -2.57
C SER A 183 7.19 -4.63 -2.54
N SER A 184 6.32 -4.90 -1.56
CA SER A 184 5.81 -6.25 -1.27
C SER A 184 4.28 -6.29 -1.22
N GLY A 185 3.61 -5.31 -1.84
CA GLY A 185 2.15 -5.28 -1.99
C GLY A 185 1.43 -4.54 -0.86
N GLU A 186 2.14 -3.67 -0.13
CA GLU A 186 1.53 -2.80 0.88
C GLU A 186 0.42 -1.95 0.26
N ASP A 187 -0.70 -1.80 0.95
CA ASP A 187 -1.83 -0.99 0.50
C ASP A 187 -1.95 0.32 1.30
N SER A 188 -3.05 1.04 1.11
CA SER A 188 -3.30 2.33 1.77
C SER A 188 -3.39 2.27 3.30
N THR A 189 -3.39 1.08 3.90
CA THR A 189 -3.34 0.88 5.36
C THR A 189 -1.91 0.77 5.90
N ALA A 190 -0.90 0.65 5.03
CA ALA A 190 0.49 0.93 5.38
C ALA A 190 0.71 2.46 5.42
N VAL A 191 1.07 2.99 6.59
CA VAL A 191 1.18 4.44 6.83
C VAL A 191 2.57 4.80 7.34
N LEU A 192 3.20 5.78 6.70
CA LEU A 192 4.38 6.46 7.22
C LEU A 192 4.01 7.90 7.57
N ILE A 193 4.13 8.27 8.85
CA ILE A 193 3.61 9.55 9.33
C ILE A 193 4.53 10.31 10.29
N GLY A 194 4.65 11.62 10.07
CA GLY A 194 5.22 12.52 11.08
C GLY A 194 6.74 12.40 11.23
N LEU A 195 7.49 12.09 10.18
CA LEU A 195 8.92 11.79 10.25
C LEU A 195 9.73 12.65 9.28
N THR A 196 11.02 12.83 9.58
CA THR A 196 12.00 13.34 8.61
C THR A 196 12.74 12.18 7.95
N ILE A 197 12.81 12.17 6.62
CA ILE A 197 13.48 11.16 5.80
C ILE A 197 14.64 11.83 5.06
N THR A 198 15.88 11.44 5.34
CA THR A 198 17.06 12.15 4.81
C THR A 198 18.24 11.26 4.49
N ASN A 199 19.15 11.78 3.67
CA ASN A 199 20.43 11.17 3.35
C ASN A 199 20.32 9.76 2.74
N GLY A 200 19.19 9.37 2.15
CA GLY A 200 19.13 8.13 1.40
C GLY A 200 19.83 8.27 0.04
N HIS A 201 20.49 7.21 -0.41
CA HIS A 201 21.20 7.16 -1.68
C HIS A 201 20.98 5.81 -2.37
N ALA A 202 20.02 5.74 -3.28
CA ALA A 202 19.77 4.54 -4.06
C ALA A 202 20.86 4.39 -5.14
N LYS A 203 21.88 3.56 -4.89
CA LYS A 203 23.15 3.46 -5.66
C LYS A 203 23.39 2.12 -6.39
N GLY A 204 22.41 1.21 -6.39
CA GLY A 204 22.55 -0.12 -7.02
C GLY A 204 22.10 -0.18 -8.47
N GLU A 205 22.10 -1.37 -9.08
CA GLU A 205 21.45 -1.62 -10.38
C GLU A 205 19.93 -1.68 -10.22
N ASP A 206 19.18 -1.47 -11.31
CA ASP A 206 17.71 -1.58 -11.35
C ASP A 206 17.21 -2.83 -10.58
N PRO A 207 16.28 -2.68 -9.61
CA PRO A 207 15.56 -1.46 -9.20
C PRO A 207 16.21 -0.64 -8.06
N ASN A 208 17.45 -0.96 -7.66
CA ASN A 208 18.18 -0.36 -6.54
C ASN A 208 18.79 1.03 -6.81
N ASN A 209 18.60 1.58 -8.01
CA ASN A 209 18.93 2.95 -8.40
C ASN A 209 17.77 3.95 -8.21
N PHE A 210 16.63 3.54 -7.66
CA PHE A 210 15.43 4.38 -7.54
C PHE A 210 15.02 4.65 -6.08
N GLY A 211 14.35 5.79 -5.87
CA GLY A 211 13.68 6.12 -4.60
C GLY A 211 14.64 6.41 -3.46
N GLY A 212 15.51 7.43 -3.61
CA GLY A 212 16.52 7.76 -2.61
C GLY A 212 15.93 7.96 -1.21
N GLY A 213 14.85 8.71 -1.07
CA GLY A 213 14.11 8.82 0.18
C GLY A 213 13.17 7.64 0.36
N ILE A 214 12.13 7.59 -0.46
CA ILE A 214 11.06 6.60 -0.38
C ILE A 214 10.90 5.91 -1.74
N PHE A 215 10.84 4.59 -1.72
CA PHE A 215 10.60 3.75 -2.88
C PHE A 215 9.28 2.98 -2.72
N CYS A 216 8.38 3.18 -3.67
CA CYS A 216 7.12 2.45 -3.80
C CYS A 216 7.07 1.76 -5.16
N LEU A 217 7.00 0.43 -5.16
CA LEU A 217 6.84 -0.38 -6.35
C LEU A 217 5.72 -1.40 -6.13
N ASN A 218 4.71 -1.39 -7.00
CA ASN A 218 3.52 -2.25 -6.86
C ASN A 218 2.87 -2.17 -5.47
N SER A 219 2.96 -1.03 -4.80
CA SER A 219 2.55 -0.84 -3.40
C SER A 219 2.01 0.58 -3.21
N SER A 220 0.89 0.74 -2.54
CA SER A 220 0.13 2.01 -2.48
C SER A 220 -0.02 2.58 -1.06
N PRO A 221 1.09 2.86 -0.34
CA PRO A 221 1.05 3.37 1.04
C PRO A 221 0.51 4.80 1.15
N ARG A 222 0.21 5.21 2.40
CA ARG A 222 -0.04 6.61 2.79
C ARG A 222 1.21 7.24 3.38
N LEU A 223 1.62 8.36 2.80
CA LEU A 223 2.77 9.17 3.21
C LEU A 223 2.27 10.52 3.73
N GLU A 224 2.34 10.74 5.04
CA GLU A 224 1.66 11.88 5.67
C GLU A 224 2.58 12.67 6.61
N PHE A 225 2.51 14.00 6.61
CA PHE A 225 3.26 14.83 7.57
C PHE A 225 4.76 14.53 7.58
N LEU A 226 5.36 14.40 6.40
CA LEU A 226 6.78 14.03 6.24
C LEU A 226 7.63 15.20 5.78
N ASN A 227 8.89 15.22 6.23
CA ASN A 227 9.95 16.05 5.67
C ASN A 227 10.95 15.16 4.92
N ILE A 228 10.84 15.09 3.59
CA ILE A 228 11.68 14.25 2.73
C ILE A 228 12.74 15.14 2.08
N LYS A 229 13.99 15.06 2.54
CA LYS A 229 15.03 16.01 2.13
C LYS A 229 16.41 15.41 1.94
N GLY A 230 17.20 16.00 1.04
CA GLY A 230 18.62 15.63 0.89
C GLY A 230 18.85 14.19 0.45
N ASN A 231 17.88 13.57 -0.25
CA ASN A 231 17.98 12.20 -0.73
C ASN A 231 18.40 12.17 -2.21
N ARG A 232 19.04 11.06 -2.62
CA ARG A 232 19.60 10.89 -3.95
C ARG A 232 19.24 9.56 -4.60
N ALA A 233 18.95 9.56 -5.89
CA ALA A 233 18.90 8.36 -6.72
C ALA A 233 20.07 8.35 -7.73
N TRP A 234 20.60 7.16 -8.03
CA TRP A 234 21.84 6.98 -8.79
C TRP A 234 21.79 7.62 -10.18
N GLU A 235 22.92 8.18 -10.60
CA GLU A 235 23.06 8.89 -11.88
C GLU A 235 23.31 7.99 -13.09
N GLY A 236 23.50 6.69 -12.87
CA GLY A 236 23.65 5.69 -13.93
C GLY A 236 24.98 5.76 -14.66
N THR A 237 25.36 4.62 -15.25
CA THR A 237 26.14 4.55 -16.48
C THR A 237 25.31 3.68 -17.45
N ASN A 238 25.36 3.94 -18.75
CA ASN A 238 24.67 3.15 -19.80
C ASN A 238 23.13 3.34 -19.95
N ASN A 239 22.65 4.59 -20.03
CA ASN A 239 21.28 4.94 -20.46
C ASN A 239 20.10 4.45 -19.59
N ILE A 240 20.35 3.87 -18.41
CA ILE A 240 19.32 3.67 -17.39
C ILE A 240 19.56 4.70 -16.29
N SER A 241 18.74 5.74 -16.29
CA SER A 241 18.83 6.85 -15.34
C SER A 241 17.94 6.55 -14.14
N GLY A 242 18.51 6.60 -12.93
CA GLY A 242 17.74 6.49 -11.70
C GLY A 242 16.67 7.58 -11.60
N GLY A 243 15.72 7.38 -10.69
CA GLY A 243 14.57 8.27 -10.56
C GLY A 243 14.01 8.34 -9.14
N GLY A 244 13.33 9.44 -8.84
CA GLY A 244 12.72 9.69 -7.54
C GLY A 244 13.77 9.92 -6.47
N GLY A 245 14.47 11.06 -6.52
CA GLY A 245 15.46 11.41 -5.50
C GLY A 245 14.81 11.43 -4.12
N GLY A 246 13.67 12.13 -4.00
CA GLY A 246 12.82 12.11 -2.80
C GLY A 246 11.90 10.90 -2.75
N ILE A 247 10.98 10.79 -3.70
CA ILE A 247 9.96 9.73 -3.76
C ILE A 247 9.95 9.11 -5.15
N TYR A 248 9.94 7.77 -5.20
CA TYR A 248 9.69 7.00 -6.41
C TYR A 248 8.41 6.17 -6.24
N CYS A 249 7.47 6.29 -7.17
CA CYS A 249 6.25 5.50 -7.19
C CYS A 249 6.01 4.93 -8.60
N VAL A 250 5.99 3.61 -8.73
CA VAL A 250 5.63 2.94 -9.99
C VAL A 250 4.61 1.84 -9.75
N SER A 251 3.58 1.77 -10.60
CA SER A 251 2.44 0.87 -10.41
C SER A 251 1.83 0.99 -9.00
N SER A 252 1.78 2.23 -8.49
CA SER A 252 1.55 2.53 -7.08
C SER A 252 0.60 3.71 -6.95
N ASN A 253 -0.56 3.54 -6.34
CA ASN A 253 -1.57 4.59 -6.17
C ASN A 253 -1.46 5.25 -4.78
N SER A 254 -0.23 5.61 -4.40
CA SER A 254 0.07 6.16 -3.08
C SER A 254 -0.60 7.51 -2.83
N ILE A 255 -0.92 7.76 -1.56
CA ILE A 255 -1.43 9.05 -1.08
C ILE A 255 -0.27 9.80 -0.43
N ILE A 256 -0.03 11.03 -0.89
CA ILE A 256 1.04 11.91 -0.39
C ILE A 256 0.39 13.19 0.11
N LYS A 257 0.36 13.38 1.44
CA LYS A 257 -0.43 14.46 2.05
C LYS A 257 0.33 15.21 3.15
N ASN A 258 0.26 16.54 3.16
CA ASN A 258 0.98 17.37 4.16
C ASN A 258 2.49 17.08 4.19
N VAL A 259 3.10 16.88 3.02
CA VAL A 259 4.52 16.51 2.88
C VAL A 259 5.34 17.69 2.35
N THR A 260 6.57 17.84 2.83
CA THR A 260 7.60 18.67 2.21
C THR A 260 8.65 17.78 1.54
N VAL A 261 8.83 17.91 0.23
CA VAL A 261 9.85 17.24 -0.57
C VAL A 261 10.88 18.27 -1.03
N SER A 262 12.09 18.28 -0.45
CA SER A 262 13.04 19.36 -0.69
C SER A 262 14.50 18.98 -0.80
N GLY A 263 15.24 19.59 -1.74
CA GLY A 263 16.69 19.39 -1.84
C GLY A 263 17.08 17.95 -2.19
N ASN A 264 16.22 17.23 -2.90
CA ASN A 264 16.49 15.87 -3.36
C ASN A 264 16.99 15.89 -4.81
N THR A 265 17.81 14.90 -5.17
CA THR A 265 18.51 14.87 -6.46
C THR A 265 18.36 13.51 -7.14
N SER A 266 18.01 13.51 -8.41
CA SER A 266 18.07 12.32 -9.27
C SER A 266 18.25 12.73 -10.72
N PRO A 267 18.52 11.79 -11.63
CA PRO A 267 18.39 12.08 -13.05
C PRO A 267 16.98 12.42 -13.51
N THR A 268 16.00 11.69 -12.97
CA THR A 268 14.58 11.83 -13.34
C THR A 268 13.71 11.97 -12.09
N GLY A 269 12.89 13.01 -11.99
CA GLY A 269 12.05 13.26 -10.82
C GLY A 269 12.88 13.51 -9.56
N GLY A 270 13.60 14.64 -9.52
CA GLY A 270 14.44 15.02 -8.37
C GLY A 270 13.67 14.95 -7.06
N GLY A 271 12.49 15.56 -7.04
CA GLY A 271 11.54 15.45 -5.94
C GLY A 271 10.76 14.14 -6.00
N ILE A 272 9.84 14.02 -6.96
CA ILE A 272 8.92 12.90 -7.11
C ILE A 272 9.04 12.32 -8.53
N PHE A 273 9.20 11.01 -8.63
CA PHE A 273 9.00 10.25 -9.85
C PHE A 273 7.73 9.39 -9.71
N SER A 274 6.85 9.48 -10.70
CA SER A 274 5.61 8.71 -10.79
C SER A 274 5.51 8.05 -12.17
N GLY A 275 5.15 6.77 -12.21
CA GLY A 275 4.86 6.12 -13.49
C GLY A 275 3.87 4.98 -13.43
N ALA A 276 3.04 4.85 -14.45
CA ALA A 276 1.92 3.90 -14.50
C ALA A 276 1.08 3.89 -13.19
N SER A 277 0.84 5.08 -12.64
CA SER A 277 0.29 5.28 -11.29
C SER A 277 -0.86 6.32 -11.29
N HIS A 278 -1.56 6.41 -10.16
CA HIS A 278 -2.59 7.42 -9.91
C HIS A 278 -2.37 8.05 -8.54
N LEU A 279 -1.23 8.72 -8.36
CA LEU A 279 -0.90 9.36 -7.09
C LEU A 279 -1.93 10.42 -6.71
N PHE A 280 -2.25 10.49 -5.43
CA PHE A 280 -3.01 11.60 -4.86
C PHE A 280 -2.07 12.48 -4.03
N ILE A 281 -1.77 13.67 -4.54
CA ILE A 281 -0.82 14.61 -3.94
C ILE A 281 -1.60 15.84 -3.46
N GLU A 282 -1.65 16.04 -2.15
CA GLU A 282 -2.46 17.09 -1.52
C GLU A 282 -1.70 17.83 -0.42
N ASP A 283 -1.78 19.16 -0.40
CA ASP A 283 -1.14 19.99 0.62
C ASP A 283 0.38 19.73 0.72
N VAL A 284 1.05 19.64 -0.43
CA VAL A 284 2.48 19.29 -0.55
C VAL A 284 3.30 20.50 -1.00
N THR A 285 4.50 20.63 -0.44
CA THR A 285 5.52 21.55 -0.96
C THR A 285 6.68 20.78 -1.58
N ILE A 286 6.96 21.03 -2.86
CA ILE A 286 8.06 20.43 -3.64
C ILE A 286 9.04 21.53 -4.00
N ARG A 287 10.18 21.59 -3.30
CA ARG A 287 11.10 22.74 -3.38
C ARG A 287 12.57 22.39 -3.58
N GLY A 288 13.25 23.09 -4.49
CA GLY A 288 14.71 23.03 -4.54
C GLY A 288 15.26 21.65 -4.92
N ASN A 289 14.47 20.84 -5.61
CA ASN A 289 14.88 19.52 -6.06
C ASN A 289 15.53 19.60 -7.44
N ILE A 290 16.45 18.66 -7.73
CA ILE A 290 17.28 18.67 -8.92
C ILE A 290 17.06 17.38 -9.71
N GLY A 291 16.55 17.51 -10.94
CA GLY A 291 16.45 16.44 -11.93
C GLY A 291 17.49 16.65 -13.02
N SER A 292 18.58 15.89 -13.11
CA SER A 292 19.64 16.23 -14.09
C SER A 292 19.17 16.17 -15.55
N THR A 293 18.17 15.34 -15.84
CA THR A 293 17.56 15.21 -17.17
C THR A 293 16.10 15.67 -17.15
N TRP A 294 15.23 15.06 -16.36
CA TRP A 294 13.78 15.23 -16.46
C TRP A 294 13.13 15.48 -15.11
N GLY A 295 12.25 16.48 -15.02
CA GLY A 295 11.43 16.70 -13.83
C GLY A 295 12.24 17.02 -12.58
N GLY A 296 12.48 18.30 -12.30
CA GLY A 296 13.12 18.71 -11.04
C GLY A 296 12.19 18.44 -9.87
N GLY A 297 10.96 18.94 -9.95
CA GLY A 297 9.91 18.73 -8.96
C GLY A 297 9.23 17.39 -9.14
N ILE A 298 8.45 17.23 -10.21
CA ILE A 298 7.69 16.00 -10.52
C ILE A 298 8.05 15.50 -11.91
N CYS A 299 8.29 14.19 -12.05
CA CYS A 299 8.38 13.49 -13.33
C CYS A 299 7.26 12.45 -13.39
N SER A 300 6.33 12.59 -14.33
CA SER A 300 5.15 11.74 -14.52
C SER A 300 5.23 11.06 -15.89
N VAL A 301 5.29 9.72 -15.92
CA VAL A 301 5.59 8.95 -17.14
C VAL A 301 4.75 7.68 -17.30
N SER A 302 4.55 7.23 -18.54
CA SER A 302 3.95 5.93 -18.87
C SER A 302 2.51 5.77 -18.37
N ASP A 303 1.57 6.44 -19.03
CA ASP A 303 0.12 6.39 -18.74
C ASP A 303 -0.23 6.83 -17.30
N ASP A 304 0.57 7.73 -16.72
CA ASP A 304 0.42 8.20 -15.35
C ASP A 304 -0.64 9.30 -15.25
N MET A 305 -1.47 9.26 -14.20
CA MET A 305 -2.59 10.19 -14.02
C MET A 305 -2.67 10.73 -12.57
N PRO A 306 -1.63 11.41 -12.07
CA PRO A 306 -1.65 11.88 -10.69
C PRO A 306 -2.60 13.08 -10.53
N THR A 307 -3.31 13.09 -9.41
CA THR A 307 -4.14 14.23 -8.98
C THR A 307 -3.33 15.09 -8.02
N ILE A 308 -3.16 16.37 -8.36
CA ILE A 308 -2.26 17.30 -7.67
C ILE A 308 -3.09 18.51 -7.23
N THR A 309 -3.36 18.61 -5.92
CA THR A 309 -4.24 19.65 -5.35
C THR A 309 -3.58 20.39 -4.20
N ASN A 310 -3.70 21.73 -4.16
CA ASN A 310 -3.10 22.56 -3.11
C ASN A 310 -1.57 22.36 -2.98
N VAL A 311 -0.87 22.28 -4.12
CA VAL A 311 0.57 21.98 -4.14
C VAL A 311 1.38 23.21 -4.53
N ILE A 312 2.54 23.37 -3.89
CA ILE A 312 3.53 24.41 -4.21
C ILE A 312 4.76 23.72 -4.81
N ILE A 313 5.10 24.02 -6.07
CA ILE A 313 6.24 23.47 -6.81
C ILE A 313 7.19 24.61 -7.17
N ILE A 314 8.26 24.77 -6.41
CA ILE A 314 9.11 25.97 -6.51
C ILE A 314 10.60 25.70 -6.49
N GLU A 315 11.38 26.53 -7.17
CA GLU A 315 12.84 26.49 -7.13
C GLU A 315 13.45 25.15 -7.55
N ASN A 316 12.71 24.32 -8.29
CA ASN A 316 13.23 23.06 -8.79
C ASN A 316 14.00 23.29 -10.09
N THR A 317 15.00 22.46 -10.33
CA THR A 317 15.91 22.59 -11.48
C THR A 317 15.96 21.30 -12.28
N SER A 318 15.88 21.37 -13.61
CA SER A 318 16.15 20.22 -14.48
C SER A 318 16.45 20.60 -15.92
N TYR A 319 16.90 19.65 -16.74
CA TYR A 319 17.06 19.92 -18.17
C TYR A 319 15.71 20.08 -18.90
N PHE A 320 14.70 19.25 -18.60
CA PHE A 320 13.32 19.46 -19.07
C PHE A 320 12.29 19.43 -17.94
N GLY A 321 11.29 20.32 -18.01
CA GLY A 321 10.12 20.32 -17.13
C GLY A 321 10.45 20.46 -15.65
N SER A 322 11.14 21.54 -15.27
CA SER A 322 11.75 21.66 -13.93
C SER A 322 10.74 21.67 -12.79
N GLY A 323 9.57 22.27 -12.98
CA GLY A 323 8.43 22.07 -12.09
C GLY A 323 7.84 20.67 -12.30
N ILE A 324 7.26 20.44 -13.47
CA ILE A 324 6.63 19.16 -13.83
C ILE A 324 7.06 18.73 -15.25
N LEU A 325 7.43 17.46 -15.39
CA LEU A 325 7.54 16.80 -16.68
C LEU A 325 6.46 15.73 -16.83
N CYS A 326 5.81 15.68 -17.98
CA CYS A 326 4.81 14.69 -18.36
C CYS A 326 5.20 14.01 -19.67
N ASP A 327 5.26 12.68 -19.69
CA ASP A 327 5.67 11.94 -20.88
C ASP A 327 4.94 10.62 -21.07
N ILE A 328 4.81 10.15 -22.31
CA ILE A 328 4.10 8.91 -22.69
C ILE A 328 2.68 8.88 -22.12
N ASN A 329 1.77 9.63 -22.75
CA ASN A 329 0.35 9.67 -22.38
C ASN A 329 0.10 9.93 -20.87
N SER A 330 0.95 10.73 -20.23
CA SER A 330 0.80 11.05 -18.81
C SER A 330 0.05 12.37 -18.63
N ASN A 331 -1.04 12.34 -17.90
CA ASN A 331 -2.04 13.41 -17.88
C ASN A 331 -2.35 13.84 -16.44
N PRO A 332 -1.42 14.55 -15.76
CA PRO A 332 -1.67 14.98 -14.39
C PRO A 332 -2.78 16.04 -14.33
N ASN A 333 -3.62 15.96 -13.29
CA ASN A 333 -4.70 16.90 -13.04
C ASN A 333 -4.32 17.84 -11.89
N LEU A 334 -4.07 19.11 -12.23
CA LEU A 334 -3.63 20.16 -11.33
C LEU A 334 -4.80 21.08 -10.98
N ASN A 335 -5.05 21.23 -9.68
CA ASN A 335 -6.02 22.19 -9.15
C ASN A 335 -5.43 22.95 -7.97
N ASN A 336 -5.54 24.28 -7.97
CA ASN A 336 -4.98 25.12 -6.91
C ASN A 336 -3.47 24.88 -6.68
N VAL A 337 -2.69 24.87 -7.76
CA VAL A 337 -1.25 24.62 -7.73
C VAL A 337 -0.48 25.92 -7.99
N ILE A 338 0.64 26.12 -7.29
CA ILE A 338 1.60 27.19 -7.57
C ILE A 338 2.86 26.57 -8.16
N ILE A 339 3.23 26.96 -9.38
CA ILE A 339 4.48 26.55 -10.04
C ILE A 339 5.30 27.80 -10.30
N SER A 340 6.37 28.02 -9.53
CA SER A 340 7.15 29.24 -9.65
C SER A 340 8.64 29.13 -9.37
N ASN A 341 9.44 29.98 -10.01
CA ASN A 341 10.89 30.04 -9.82
C ASN A 341 11.61 28.73 -10.16
N ASN A 342 10.99 27.85 -10.97
CA ASN A 342 11.65 26.65 -11.44
C ASN A 342 12.53 27.00 -12.66
N ILE A 343 13.70 26.37 -12.74
CA ILE A 343 14.76 26.74 -13.68
C ILE A 343 15.09 25.55 -14.57
N SER A 344 14.83 25.69 -15.87
CA SER A 344 15.35 24.76 -16.87
C SER A 344 16.80 25.08 -17.17
N THR A 345 17.67 24.06 -17.21
CA THR A 345 19.06 24.18 -17.69
C THR A 345 19.18 24.01 -19.20
N ASN A 346 18.05 23.82 -19.89
CA ASN A 346 17.97 23.81 -21.34
C ASN A 346 17.47 25.18 -21.83
N ASP A 347 18.22 25.79 -22.74
CA ASP A 347 17.89 27.10 -23.32
C ASP A 347 16.60 27.08 -24.16
N GLU A 348 16.12 25.91 -24.57
CA GLU A 348 14.91 25.74 -25.39
C GLU A 348 13.64 25.39 -24.59
N SER A 349 13.73 25.18 -23.26
CA SER A 349 12.59 24.73 -22.43
C SER A 349 12.25 25.73 -21.33
N ASN A 350 10.96 25.94 -21.04
CA ASN A 350 10.59 26.69 -19.84
C ASN A 350 10.72 25.80 -18.59
N GLY A 351 11.11 26.38 -17.46
CA GLY A 351 11.24 25.64 -16.20
C GLY A 351 9.91 25.19 -15.59
N ALA A 352 8.74 25.54 -16.13
CA ALA A 352 7.46 25.27 -15.49
C ALA A 352 6.97 23.84 -15.73
N ILE A 353 6.41 23.58 -16.92
CA ILE A 353 5.79 22.31 -17.29
C ILE A 353 6.25 21.94 -18.69
N TYR A 354 6.72 20.70 -18.86
CA TYR A 354 7.08 20.12 -20.14
C TYR A 354 6.25 18.88 -20.44
N CYS A 355 5.62 18.84 -21.61
CA CYS A 355 4.75 17.74 -22.02
C CYS A 355 5.25 17.12 -23.33
N ASN A 356 5.35 15.80 -23.38
CA ASN A 356 5.79 15.07 -24.55
C ASN A 356 4.95 13.80 -24.77
N ARG A 357 5.07 13.21 -25.98
CA ARG A 357 4.47 11.92 -26.38
C ARG A 357 3.00 11.78 -25.92
N GLN A 358 2.15 12.69 -26.39
CA GLN A 358 0.70 12.69 -26.16
C GLN A 358 0.24 12.96 -24.72
N SER A 359 1.10 13.57 -23.89
CA SER A 359 0.74 14.03 -22.55
C SER A 359 -0.03 15.35 -22.58
N ASN A 360 -1.14 15.43 -21.86
CA ASN A 360 -2.07 16.55 -21.82
C ASN A 360 -2.48 16.86 -20.36
N PRO A 361 -1.67 17.59 -19.59
CA PRO A 361 -2.04 17.96 -18.22
C PRO A 361 -3.26 18.89 -18.21
N ILE A 362 -4.12 18.73 -17.21
CA ILE A 362 -5.25 19.63 -16.96
C ILE A 362 -4.84 20.57 -15.83
N ILE A 363 -5.00 21.88 -16.02
CA ILE A 363 -4.59 22.88 -15.05
C ILE A 363 -5.76 23.82 -14.77
N SER A 364 -6.16 23.91 -13.51
CA SER A 364 -7.26 24.74 -13.05
C SER A 364 -6.89 25.49 -11.78
N ASN A 365 -7.42 26.72 -11.61
CA ASN A 365 -7.23 27.53 -10.40
C ASN A 365 -5.77 27.70 -9.95
N SER A 366 -4.81 27.68 -10.89
CA SER A 366 -3.39 27.56 -10.58
C SER A 366 -2.60 28.79 -11.03
N ILE A 367 -1.45 29.02 -10.39
CA ILE A 367 -0.54 30.13 -10.69
C ILE A 367 0.75 29.54 -11.26
N ILE A 368 1.12 29.96 -12.48
CA ILE A 368 2.40 29.63 -13.10
C ILE A 368 3.14 30.94 -13.34
N SER A 369 4.27 31.16 -12.66
CA SER A 369 4.97 32.46 -12.69
C SER A 369 6.48 32.32 -12.50
N ASN A 370 7.27 33.23 -13.09
CA ASN A 370 8.72 33.32 -12.86
C ASN A 370 9.51 32.02 -13.10
N ASN A 371 9.03 31.14 -13.98
CA ASN A 371 9.78 29.96 -14.39
C ASN A 371 10.60 30.32 -15.64
N GLN A 372 11.86 29.93 -15.67
CA GLN A 372 12.82 30.40 -16.68
C GLN A 372 13.71 29.27 -17.18
N ASN A 373 14.35 29.48 -18.32
CA ASN A 373 15.55 28.77 -18.74
C ASN A 373 16.80 29.47 -18.19
N SER A 374 17.96 28.83 -18.31
CA SER A 374 19.26 29.39 -17.90
C SER A 374 19.84 30.43 -18.87
N GLY A 375 19.26 30.58 -20.07
CA GLY A 375 19.81 31.33 -21.21
C GLY A 375 19.13 32.67 -21.52
#